data_AF-A0A2P4SWB5-F1
#
_entry.id   AF-A0A2P4SWB5-F1
#
_cell.length_a   1.000
_cell.length_b   1.000
_cell.length_c   1.000
_cell.angle_alpha   90.00
_cell.angle_beta   90.00
_cell.angle_gamma   90.00
#
_symmetry.space_group_name_H-M   'P 1'
#
loop_
_entity.id
_entity.type
_entity.pdbx_description
1 polymer ?
#
loop_
_entity_poly.entity_id
_entity_poly.type
_entity_poly.pdbx_seq_one_letter_code
_entity_poly.pdbx_strand_id
1 'polypeptide(L)'
;MIKKPQKSKPGVFSFLDPLAYEIWMCIVFAYIGVSVVLFLVSRFSPYEWHTEEPEDGKEGPSDQPPNEFGIFNSLWFSLGAFMQQGCDISPRDRKMCIILFMFRSLSGRIVGGVWWFFTLIIISSYTANLAAFLTVERMVSPIESAEDLAKQTEIAYGTLDSGSTKEFFRRSKIAVYEKMWTYMKSAEPSVFTRTTAEGVARVRKSKGKFAFLLESTMNEYIEQRKPCDTMKVGGNLDSKGYGVATPKGSPLRWVE
;
A
#
# COMPACT_ATOMS: atom_id res chain seq x y z
N MET A 1 16.31 -17.54 -9.97
CA MET A 1 16.81 -16.16 -10.01
C MET A 1 15.89 -15.30 -10.84
N ILE A 2 15.54 -14.13 -10.34
CA ILE A 2 14.82 -13.11 -11.10
C ILE A 2 15.56 -11.78 -11.07
N LYS A 3 15.12 -10.84 -11.91
CA LYS A 3 15.54 -9.46 -11.79
C LYS A 3 14.95 -8.87 -10.51
N LYS A 4 15.78 -8.20 -9.70
CA LYS A 4 15.32 -7.48 -8.53
C LYS A 4 14.29 -6.43 -8.96
N PRO A 5 13.08 -6.42 -8.38
CA PRO A 5 12.06 -5.45 -8.74
C PRO A 5 12.63 -4.06 -8.48
N GLN A 6 12.44 -3.15 -9.44
CA GLN A 6 12.77 -1.76 -9.20
C GLN A 6 11.77 -1.21 -8.19
N LYS A 7 12.26 -0.40 -7.26
CA LYS A 7 11.41 0.40 -6.36
C LYS A 7 10.44 1.18 -7.23
N SER A 8 9.16 0.86 -7.15
CA SER A 8 8.13 1.57 -7.90
C SER A 8 8.13 3.02 -7.41
N LYS A 9 8.19 3.97 -8.35
CA LYS A 9 7.97 5.37 -7.99
C LYS A 9 6.55 5.48 -7.43
N PRO A 10 6.34 6.16 -6.30
CA PRO A 10 5.01 6.34 -5.74
C PRO A 10 4.09 6.96 -6.80
N GLY A 11 2.88 6.43 -6.94
CA GLY A 11 1.88 6.97 -7.86
C GLY A 11 1.40 8.36 -7.41
N VAL A 12 0.72 9.08 -8.30
CA VAL A 12 0.17 10.42 -8.00
C VAL A 12 -0.76 10.42 -6.79
N PHE A 13 -1.41 9.28 -6.50
CA PHE A 13 -2.32 9.08 -5.37
C PHE A 13 -1.70 8.39 -4.16
N SER A 14 -0.37 8.26 -4.09
CA SER A 14 0.27 7.53 -3.00
C SER A 14 0.09 8.16 -1.62
N PHE A 15 -0.35 9.42 -1.57
CA PHE A 15 -0.76 10.08 -0.33
C PHE A 15 -2.03 9.48 0.30
N LEU A 16 -2.86 8.75 -0.45
CA LEU A 16 -4.06 8.08 0.08
C LEU A 16 -3.78 6.66 0.61
N ASP A 17 -2.67 6.05 0.19
CA ASP A 17 -2.24 4.69 0.57
C ASP A 17 -2.06 4.43 2.09
N PRO A 18 -1.69 5.42 2.94
CA PRO A 18 -1.50 5.19 4.37
C PRO A 18 -2.78 4.80 5.13
N LEU A 19 -3.95 4.99 4.53
CA LEU A 19 -5.24 4.70 5.13
C LEU A 19 -6.07 3.82 4.17
N ALA A 20 -6.64 2.75 4.69
CA ALA A 20 -7.43 1.82 3.90
C ALA A 20 -8.68 2.49 3.30
N TYR A 21 -9.12 2.02 2.14
CA TYR A 21 -10.26 2.59 1.42
C TYR A 21 -11.56 2.55 2.24
N GLU A 22 -11.74 1.50 3.04
CA GLU A 22 -12.86 1.31 3.94
C GLU A 22 -12.94 2.45 4.97
N ILE A 23 -11.80 2.91 5.49
CA ILE A 23 -11.75 3.99 6.48
C ILE A 23 -12.09 5.33 5.81
N TRP A 24 -11.60 5.56 4.58
CA TRP A 24 -11.99 6.74 3.80
C TRP A 24 -13.50 6.83 3.58
N MET A 25 -14.14 5.70 3.23
CA MET A 25 -15.60 5.64 3.10
C MET A 25 -16.30 5.93 4.43
N CYS A 26 -15.82 5.37 5.54
CA CYS A 26 -16.34 5.65 6.87
C CYS A 26 -16.21 7.14 7.27
N ILE A 27 -15.10 7.80 6.91
CA ILE A 27 -14.90 9.24 7.18
C ILE A 27 -15.94 10.07 6.42
N VAL A 28 -16.19 9.76 5.14
CA VAL A 28 -17.19 10.47 4.33
C VAL A 28 -18.60 10.28 4.90
N PHE A 29 -18.98 9.06 5.28
CA PHE A 29 -20.28 8.80 5.90
C PHE A 29 -20.43 9.48 7.27
N ALA A 30 -19.39 9.42 8.11
CA ALA A 30 -19.38 10.09 9.40
C ALA A 30 -19.48 11.62 9.26
N TYR A 31 -18.78 12.19 8.28
CA TYR A 31 -18.86 13.62 7.95
C TYR A 31 -20.29 14.03 7.60
N ILE A 32 -20.94 13.35 6.65
CA ILE A 32 -22.33 13.63 6.27
C ILE A 32 -23.27 13.46 7.47
N GLY A 33 -23.09 12.40 8.25
CA GLY A 33 -23.88 12.14 9.46
C GLY A 33 -23.78 13.28 10.48
N VAL A 34 -22.57 13.78 10.73
CA VAL A 34 -22.36 14.90 11.66
C VAL A 34 -22.94 16.20 11.11
N SER A 35 -22.81 16.49 9.82
CA SER A 35 -23.44 17.67 9.22
C SER A 35 -24.97 17.63 9.35
N VAL A 36 -25.59 16.46 9.15
CA VAL A 36 -27.04 16.29 9.34
C VAL A 36 -27.44 16.45 10.81
N VAL A 37 -26.70 15.86 11.75
CA VAL A 37 -26.96 16.02 13.19
C VAL A 37 -26.83 17.47 13.62
N LEU A 38 -25.80 18.18 13.16
CA LEU A 38 -25.61 19.60 13.45
C LEU A 38 -26.73 20.46 12.85
N PHE A 39 -27.19 20.14 11.63
CA PHE A 39 -28.34 20.80 11.02
C PHE A 39 -29.66 20.56 11.76
N LEU A 40 -29.88 19.34 12.28
CA LEU A 40 -31.06 19.06 13.11
C LEU A 40 -30.98 19.79 14.45
N VAL A 41 -29.82 19.80 15.10
CA VAL A 41 -29.61 20.50 16.38
C VAL A 41 -29.81 22.01 16.22
N SER A 42 -29.35 22.62 15.13
CA SER A 42 -29.59 24.05 14.86
C SER A 42 -31.07 24.34 14.57
N ARG A 43 -31.78 23.42 13.91
CA ARG A 43 -33.22 23.62 13.61
C ARG A 43 -34.13 23.41 14.81
N PHE A 44 -33.76 22.51 15.72
CA PHE A 44 -34.55 22.13 16.91
C PHE A 44 -34.17 22.89 18.18
N SER A 45 -33.04 23.59 18.24
CA SER A 45 -32.69 24.43 19.40
C SER A 45 -33.44 25.77 19.35
N PRO A 46 -34.51 25.99 20.15
CA PRO A 46 -35.31 27.21 20.09
C PRO A 46 -34.60 28.40 20.77
N TYR A 47 -33.39 28.20 21.28
CA TYR A 47 -32.65 29.18 22.08
C TYR A 47 -31.80 30.15 21.23
N GLU A 48 -31.69 29.93 19.92
CA GLU A 48 -31.11 30.91 18.97
C GLU A 48 -32.13 31.95 18.49
N TRP A 49 -33.43 31.74 18.71
CA TRP A 49 -34.48 32.68 18.26
C TRP A 49 -34.80 33.80 19.25
N HIS A 50 -34.30 33.73 20.49
CA HIS A 50 -34.45 34.79 21.47
C HIS A 50 -33.15 35.59 21.58
N THR A 51 -33.02 36.54 20.68
CA THR A 51 -32.19 37.73 20.86
C THR A 51 -32.70 38.49 22.07
N GLU A 52 -31.81 38.65 23.04
CA GLU A 52 -31.59 39.83 23.88
C GLU A 52 -32.84 40.65 24.27
N GLU A 53 -33.15 40.69 25.56
CA GLU A 53 -34.00 41.75 26.10
C GLU A 53 -33.43 43.11 25.66
N PRO A 54 -34.22 43.97 24.98
CA PRO A 54 -33.73 45.26 24.58
C PRO A 54 -33.70 46.17 25.81
N GLU A 55 -32.50 46.52 26.29
CA GLU A 55 -32.33 47.79 27.00
C GLU A 55 -32.62 48.92 26.01
N ASP A 56 -33.75 49.58 26.25
CA ASP A 56 -34.09 50.95 25.88
C ASP A 56 -34.34 51.29 24.39
N GLY A 57 -35.60 51.10 23.97
CA GLY A 57 -36.41 52.12 23.31
C GLY A 57 -35.91 52.81 22.03
N LYS A 58 -35.88 52.11 20.88
CA LYS A 58 -36.11 52.71 19.55
C LYS A 58 -36.80 51.73 18.59
N GLU A 59 -38.01 52.09 18.15
CA GLU A 59 -38.79 51.37 17.14
C GLU A 59 -38.21 51.57 15.73
N GLY A 60 -37.94 50.47 15.02
CA GLY A 60 -37.64 50.42 13.58
C GLY A 60 -37.92 49.01 13.05
N PRO A 61 -38.54 48.85 11.85
CA PRO A 61 -38.85 47.53 11.31
C PRO A 61 -37.64 46.92 10.56
N SER A 62 -37.48 45.59 10.67
CA SER A 62 -36.49 44.71 9.96
C SER A 62 -35.00 45.00 10.28
N ASP A 63 -34.13 44.06 10.63
CA ASP A 63 -33.99 42.64 10.32
C ASP A 63 -33.39 41.91 11.53
N GLN A 64 -34.12 40.96 12.13
CA GLN A 64 -33.46 39.89 12.88
C GLN A 64 -32.60 39.12 11.88
N PRO A 65 -31.28 38.87 12.08
CA PRO A 65 -30.57 37.93 11.22
C PRO A 65 -31.18 36.54 11.45
N PRO A 66 -31.96 35.98 10.51
CA PRO A 66 -32.61 34.71 10.72
C PRO A 66 -31.61 33.62 10.32
N ASN A 67 -31.10 32.86 11.29
CA ASN A 67 -30.32 31.64 11.09
C ASN A 67 -29.24 31.69 9.99
N GLU A 68 -28.03 32.14 10.34
CA GLU A 68 -26.86 32.01 9.47
C GLU A 68 -26.42 30.54 9.24
N PHE A 69 -27.04 29.54 9.88
CA PHE A 69 -26.76 28.11 9.67
C PHE A 69 -27.66 27.47 8.60
N GLY A 70 -27.47 27.83 7.33
CA GLY A 70 -27.96 27.03 6.21
C GLY A 70 -27.25 25.67 6.08
N ILE A 71 -27.82 24.71 5.33
CA ILE A 71 -27.25 23.36 5.09
C ILE A 71 -25.81 23.46 4.56
N PHE A 72 -25.55 24.40 3.65
CA PHE A 72 -24.23 24.65 3.08
C PHE A 72 -23.25 25.25 4.09
N ASN A 73 -23.72 26.08 5.02
CA ASN A 73 -22.87 26.65 6.08
C ASN A 73 -22.53 25.61 7.15
N SER A 74 -23.45 24.67 7.43
CA SER A 74 -23.19 23.53 8.32
C SER A 74 -22.17 22.55 7.70
N LEU A 75 -22.29 22.26 6.40
CA LEU A 75 -21.30 21.46 5.67
C LEU A 75 -19.93 22.14 5.69
N TRP A 76 -19.88 23.42 5.31
CA TRP A 76 -18.64 24.21 5.33
C TRP A 76 -17.98 24.26 6.71
N PHE A 77 -18.80 24.41 7.76
CA PHE A 77 -18.31 24.36 9.14
C PHE A 77 -17.75 22.99 9.53
N SER A 78 -18.46 21.91 9.21
CA SER A 78 -17.97 20.55 9.48
C SER A 78 -16.67 20.24 8.72
N LEU A 79 -16.48 20.83 7.54
CA LEU A 79 -15.26 20.70 6.74
C LEU A 79 -14.10 21.50 7.35
N GLY A 80 -14.35 22.72 7.81
CA GLY A 80 -13.34 23.52 8.53
C GLY A 80 -12.88 22.87 9.83
N ALA A 81 -13.84 22.32 10.61
CA ALA A 81 -13.54 21.54 11.81
C ALA A 81 -12.73 20.27 11.51
N PHE A 82 -12.98 19.61 10.36
CA PHE A 82 -12.20 18.47 9.90
C PHE A 82 -10.78 18.86 9.48
N MET A 83 -10.61 19.96 8.75
CA MET A 83 -9.29 20.44 8.30
C MET A 83 -8.47 21.15 9.39
N GLN A 84 -8.98 21.25 10.62
CA GLN A 84 -8.40 22.05 11.71
C GLN A 84 -8.19 23.53 11.34
N GLN A 85 -8.89 24.00 10.30
CA GLN A 85 -8.89 25.39 9.85
C GLN A 85 -10.10 26.07 10.49
N GLY A 86 -9.87 27.02 11.40
CA GLY A 86 -10.95 27.80 11.98
C GLY A 86 -11.75 28.52 10.90
N CYS A 87 -13.08 28.44 10.94
CA CYS A 87 -13.93 29.18 10.01
C CYS A 87 -14.09 30.64 10.48
N ASP A 88 -13.78 31.61 9.61
CA ASP A 88 -13.94 33.05 9.81
C ASP A 88 -15.39 33.51 9.60
N ILE A 89 -16.33 33.09 10.47
CA ILE A 89 -17.71 33.60 10.47
C ILE A 89 -18.02 34.50 11.68
N SER A 90 -17.01 34.95 12.44
CA SER A 90 -17.22 36.11 13.31
C SER A 90 -15.95 36.94 13.56
N PRO A 91 -15.98 38.28 13.36
CA PRO A 91 -14.88 39.16 13.66
C PRO A 91 -14.94 39.57 15.13
N ARG A 92 -14.31 38.80 16.02
CA ARG A 92 -13.63 39.39 17.19
C ARG A 92 -12.64 38.43 17.83
N ASP A 93 -11.38 38.83 17.76
CA ASP A 93 -10.24 38.44 18.59
C ASP A 93 -10.55 37.52 19.79
N ARG A 94 -10.23 36.23 19.65
CA ARG A 94 -9.21 35.56 20.48
C ARG A 94 -9.08 34.09 20.11
N LYS A 95 -7.85 33.74 19.77
CA LYS A 95 -7.29 32.40 19.55
C LYS A 95 -7.43 31.52 20.80
N MET A 96 -8.63 30.97 21.05
CA MET A 96 -8.92 29.79 21.91
C MET A 96 -10.45 29.55 21.92
N CYS A 97 -11.17 29.80 20.82
CA CYS A 97 -12.63 29.92 20.82
C CYS A 97 -13.34 28.97 19.84
N ILE A 98 -12.71 27.90 19.38
CA ILE A 98 -13.38 26.96 18.46
C ILE A 98 -14.35 26.01 19.20
N ILE A 99 -14.08 25.68 20.48
CA ILE A 99 -14.94 24.76 21.25
C ILE A 99 -15.95 25.52 22.15
N LEU A 100 -15.62 26.76 22.55
CA LEU A 100 -16.41 27.50 23.54
C LEU A 100 -17.44 28.48 22.97
N PHE A 101 -17.28 28.98 21.73
CA PHE A 101 -18.14 30.07 21.23
C PHE A 101 -19.20 29.71 20.19
N MET A 102 -19.14 28.55 19.52
CA MET A 102 -20.02 28.31 18.35
C MET A 102 -21.29 27.48 18.59
N PHE A 103 -21.57 27.09 19.84
CA PHE A 103 -22.89 26.55 20.21
C PHE A 103 -23.27 27.12 21.57
N ARG A 104 -24.28 28.00 21.62
CA ARG A 104 -24.85 28.51 22.87
C ARG A 104 -25.66 27.44 23.62
N SER A 105 -25.92 26.28 22.98
CA SER A 105 -26.57 25.10 23.55
C SER A 105 -25.58 23.99 23.94
N LEU A 106 -25.79 23.38 25.12
CA LEU A 106 -24.95 22.30 25.67
C LEU A 106 -24.88 21.07 24.73
N SER A 107 -25.94 20.82 23.96
CA SER A 107 -26.06 19.67 23.03
C SER A 107 -25.12 19.78 21.83
N GLY A 108 -25.05 20.94 21.17
CA GLY A 108 -24.16 21.18 20.02
C GLY A 108 -22.67 21.16 20.39
N ARG A 109 -22.33 21.58 21.63
CA ARG A 109 -20.96 21.51 22.14
C ARG A 109 -20.45 20.07 22.31
N ILE A 110 -21.32 19.17 22.76
CA ILE A 110 -20.96 17.75 22.92
C ILE A 110 -20.74 17.11 21.55
N VAL A 111 -21.62 17.36 20.58
CA VAL A 111 -21.46 16.83 19.21
C VAL A 111 -20.20 17.38 18.55
N GLY A 112 -19.96 18.70 18.63
CA GLY A 112 -18.76 19.32 18.12
C GLY A 112 -17.48 18.85 18.81
N GLY A 113 -17.51 18.63 20.13
CA GLY A 113 -16.37 18.11 20.90
C GLY A 113 -16.03 16.67 20.57
N VAL A 114 -17.03 15.80 20.40
CA VAL A 114 -16.84 14.41 19.96
C VAL A 114 -16.31 14.37 18.52
N TRP A 115 -16.86 15.20 17.63
CA TRP A 115 -16.36 15.33 16.27
C TRP A 115 -14.90 15.80 16.24
N TRP A 116 -14.57 16.84 17.01
CA TRP A 116 -13.21 17.37 17.10
C TRP A 116 -12.22 16.34 17.66
N PHE A 117 -12.61 15.57 18.68
CA PHE A 117 -11.78 14.48 19.20
C PHE A 117 -11.58 13.38 18.15
N PHE A 118 -12.66 13.00 17.44
CA PHE A 118 -12.59 12.03 16.36
C PHE A 118 -11.64 12.49 15.24
N THR A 119 -11.73 13.73 14.78
CA THR A 119 -10.85 14.25 13.72
C THR A 119 -9.40 14.36 14.16
N LEU A 120 -9.14 14.72 15.42
CA LEU A 120 -7.79 14.74 16.00
C LEU A 120 -7.15 13.34 15.95
N ILE A 121 -7.87 12.31 16.39
CA ILE A 121 -7.37 10.92 16.34
C ILE A 121 -7.08 10.49 14.90
N ILE A 122 -8.00 10.75 13.96
CA ILE A 122 -7.82 10.38 12.55
C ILE A 122 -6.59 11.05 11.92
N ILE A 123 -6.40 12.36 12.12
CA ILE A 123 -5.25 13.10 11.58
C ILE A 123 -3.94 12.62 12.20
N SER A 124 -3.94 12.31 13.50
CA SER A 124 -2.77 11.79 14.20
C SER A 124 -2.38 10.40 13.71
N SER A 125 -3.35 9.50 13.51
CA SER A 125 -3.09 8.18 12.94
C SER A 125 -2.66 8.26 11.48
N TYR A 126 -3.24 9.15 10.69
CA TYR A 126 -2.84 9.37 9.30
C TYR A 126 -1.40 9.87 9.21
N THR A 127 -1.03 10.87 10.01
CA THR A 127 0.35 11.40 10.03
C THR A 127 1.37 10.37 10.51
N ALA A 128 1.02 9.54 11.49
CA ALA A 128 1.86 8.42 11.94
C ALA A 128 2.06 7.35 10.84
N ASN A 129 0.97 6.92 10.19
CA ASN A 129 1.04 5.91 9.12
C ASN A 129 1.74 6.45 7.87
N LEU A 130 1.55 7.72 7.53
CA LEU A 130 2.25 8.38 6.43
C LEU A 130 3.76 8.40 6.70
N ALA A 131 4.20 8.75 7.92
CA ALA A 131 5.62 8.71 8.28
C ALA A 131 6.22 7.30 8.20
N ALA A 132 5.46 6.28 8.64
CA ALA A 132 5.87 4.88 8.49
C ALA A 132 5.96 4.44 7.03
N PHE A 133 5.02 4.89 6.19
CA PHE A 133 5.02 4.57 4.75
C PHE A 133 6.19 5.23 4.02
N LEU A 134 6.50 6.49 4.33
CA LEU A 134 7.63 7.22 3.74
C LEU A 134 9.00 6.63 4.10
N THR A 135 9.10 5.94 5.24
CA THR A 135 10.34 5.29 5.67
C THR A 135 10.48 3.86 5.12
N VAL A 136 9.37 3.19 4.80
CA VAL A 136 9.37 1.78 4.39
C VAL A 136 8.91 1.64 2.93
N GLU A 137 9.87 1.70 2.02
CA GLU A 137 9.66 1.27 0.63
C GLU A 137 9.74 -0.27 0.55
N ARG A 138 8.58 -0.94 0.60
CA ARG A 138 8.53 -2.40 0.44
C ARG A 138 8.82 -2.79 -1.02
N MET A 139 9.84 -3.61 -1.23
CA MET A 139 10.04 -4.30 -2.50
C MET A 139 9.07 -5.48 -2.55
N VAL A 140 7.96 -5.33 -3.29
CA VAL A 140 7.04 -6.44 -3.54
C VAL A 140 7.59 -7.29 -4.68
N SER A 141 7.93 -8.54 -4.39
CA SER A 141 8.23 -9.53 -5.43
C SER A 141 6.92 -10.11 -5.95
N PRO A 142 6.69 -10.17 -7.27
CA PRO A 142 5.48 -10.76 -7.84
C PRO A 142 5.44 -12.30 -7.69
N ILE A 143 6.56 -12.92 -7.33
CA ILE A 143 6.68 -14.36 -7.11
C ILE A 143 7.35 -14.64 -5.77
N GLU A 144 6.85 -15.62 -5.02
CA GLU A 144 7.44 -16.08 -3.77
C GLU A 144 7.92 -17.54 -3.87
N SER A 145 7.22 -18.37 -4.65
CA SER A 145 7.53 -19.79 -4.83
C SER A 145 7.63 -20.22 -6.31
N ALA A 146 8.26 -21.38 -6.54
CA ALA A 146 8.26 -22.05 -7.84
C ALA A 146 6.85 -22.53 -8.26
N GLU A 147 5.96 -22.75 -7.29
CA GLU A 147 4.56 -23.08 -7.54
C GLU A 147 3.81 -21.93 -8.20
N ASP A 148 4.10 -20.69 -7.81
CA ASP A 148 3.49 -19.49 -8.41
C ASP A 148 3.94 -19.34 -9.86
N LEU A 149 5.21 -19.63 -10.14
CA LEU A 149 5.74 -19.70 -11.51
C LEU A 149 5.03 -20.77 -12.35
N ALA A 150 4.64 -21.90 -11.76
CA ALA A 150 3.93 -22.97 -12.48
C ALA A 150 2.43 -22.68 -12.71
N LYS A 151 1.83 -21.75 -11.95
CA LYS A 151 0.43 -21.33 -12.09
C LYS A 151 0.27 -20.26 -13.16
N GLN A 152 1.21 -19.33 -13.27
CA GLN A 152 1.17 -18.24 -14.24
C GLN A 152 1.92 -18.55 -15.55
N THR A 153 1.63 -17.80 -16.61
CA THR A 153 2.34 -17.88 -17.90
C THR A 153 2.99 -16.55 -18.31
N GLU A 154 2.82 -15.47 -17.54
CA GLU A 154 3.35 -14.14 -17.88
C GLU A 154 4.87 -14.07 -17.77
N ILE A 155 5.44 -14.68 -16.73
CA ILE A 155 6.89 -14.76 -16.51
C ILE A 155 7.38 -16.08 -17.08
N ALA A 156 8.10 -16.01 -18.19
CA ALA A 156 8.74 -17.18 -18.77
C ALA A 156 9.88 -17.67 -17.87
N TYR A 157 10.12 -18.98 -17.83
CA TYR A 157 11.22 -19.55 -17.05
C TYR A 157 11.94 -20.64 -17.82
N GLY A 158 13.24 -20.77 -17.54
CA GLY A 158 14.08 -21.75 -18.22
C GLY A 158 15.36 -22.08 -17.47
N THR A 159 16.03 -23.12 -17.93
CA THR A 159 17.30 -23.64 -17.39
C THR A 159 18.40 -23.58 -18.46
N LEU A 160 19.62 -23.95 -18.07
CA LEU A 160 20.69 -24.26 -19.01
C LEU A 160 20.32 -25.48 -19.88
N ASP A 161 20.62 -25.44 -21.18
CA ASP A 161 20.25 -26.47 -22.16
C ASP A 161 20.95 -27.82 -21.94
N SER A 162 22.20 -27.77 -21.45
CA SER A 162 23.03 -28.94 -21.11
C SER A 162 23.23 -29.12 -19.59
N GLY A 163 22.28 -28.66 -18.77
CA GLY A 163 22.39 -28.69 -17.31
C GLY A 163 21.74 -29.92 -16.65
N SER A 164 22.27 -30.31 -15.48
CA SER A 164 21.65 -31.31 -14.59
C SER A 164 20.23 -30.89 -14.15
N THR A 165 19.97 -29.59 -14.05
CA THR A 165 18.66 -29.02 -13.73
C THR A 165 17.62 -29.30 -14.81
N LYS A 166 18.00 -29.29 -16.10
CA LYS A 166 17.09 -29.65 -17.20
C LYS A 166 16.66 -31.12 -17.09
N GLU A 167 17.64 -32.00 -16.85
CA GLU A 167 17.37 -33.43 -16.70
C GLU A 167 16.58 -33.74 -15.41
N PHE A 168 16.78 -32.95 -14.35
CA PHE A 168 15.96 -33.02 -13.13
C PHE A 168 14.47 -32.80 -13.44
N PHE A 169 14.13 -31.72 -14.15
CA PHE A 169 12.74 -31.47 -14.53
C PHE A 169 12.17 -32.52 -15.48
N ARG A 170 13.00 -33.07 -16.38
CA ARG A 170 12.60 -34.15 -17.29
C ARG A 170 12.25 -35.46 -16.58
N ARG A 171 12.95 -35.79 -15.48
CA ARG A 171 12.76 -37.04 -14.71
C ARG A 171 11.86 -36.88 -13.50
N SER A 172 11.53 -35.65 -13.12
CA SER A 172 10.76 -35.38 -11.92
C SER A 172 9.35 -35.97 -12.03
N LYS A 173 8.87 -36.55 -10.93
CA LYS A 173 7.51 -37.12 -10.80
C LYS A 173 6.56 -36.22 -10.01
N ILE A 174 7.03 -35.05 -9.56
CA ILE A 174 6.21 -34.11 -8.81
C ILE A 174 5.37 -33.33 -9.82
N ALA A 175 4.04 -33.33 -9.65
CA ALA A 175 3.09 -32.75 -10.60
C ALA A 175 3.40 -31.29 -10.98
N VAL A 176 3.84 -30.47 -10.00
CA VAL A 176 4.25 -29.08 -10.24
C VAL A 176 5.44 -29.00 -11.21
N TYR A 177 6.46 -29.82 -10.99
CA TYR A 177 7.68 -29.83 -11.82
C TYR A 177 7.46 -30.47 -13.19
N GLU A 178 6.57 -31.45 -13.29
CA GLU A 178 6.16 -32.03 -14.58
C GLU A 178 5.40 -31.02 -15.44
N LYS A 179 4.52 -30.21 -14.83
CA LYS A 179 3.85 -29.10 -15.51
C LYS A 179 4.86 -28.05 -15.98
N MET A 180 5.82 -27.69 -15.13
CA MET A 180 6.92 -26.78 -15.50
C MET A 180 7.75 -27.33 -16.66
N TRP A 181 8.06 -28.63 -16.66
CA TRP A 181 8.79 -29.28 -17.75
C TRP A 181 8.00 -29.25 -19.06
N THR A 182 6.70 -29.54 -19.00
CA THR A 182 5.81 -29.50 -20.17
C THR A 182 5.81 -28.10 -20.78
N TYR A 183 5.69 -27.06 -19.95
CA TYR A 183 5.81 -25.67 -20.38
C TYR A 183 7.17 -25.38 -21.02
N MET A 184 8.28 -25.75 -20.36
CA MET A 184 9.63 -25.50 -20.89
C MET A 184 9.88 -26.23 -22.22
N LYS A 185 9.26 -27.39 -22.43
CA LYS A 185 9.34 -28.16 -23.67
C LYS A 185 8.50 -27.55 -24.80
N SER A 186 7.33 -26.99 -24.48
CA SER A 186 6.42 -26.37 -25.47
C SER A 186 6.67 -24.88 -25.71
N ALA A 187 7.58 -24.26 -24.96
CA ALA A 187 7.78 -22.81 -25.04
C ALA A 187 8.52 -22.39 -26.32
N GLU A 188 7.86 -21.54 -27.11
CA GLU A 188 8.43 -20.86 -28.28
C GLU A 188 8.41 -19.33 -28.05
N PRO A 189 9.56 -18.63 -28.12
CA PRO A 189 10.91 -19.10 -28.43
C PRO A 189 11.56 -19.86 -27.28
N SER A 190 12.60 -20.66 -27.58
CA SER A 190 13.31 -21.49 -26.60
C SER A 190 13.65 -20.74 -25.31
N VAL A 191 13.20 -21.28 -24.18
CA VAL A 191 13.49 -20.76 -22.84
C VAL A 191 14.85 -21.22 -22.32
N PHE A 192 15.44 -22.25 -22.95
CA PHE A 192 16.74 -22.77 -22.58
C PHE A 192 17.86 -21.83 -23.06
N THR A 193 18.90 -21.68 -22.25
CA THR A 193 20.11 -20.91 -22.63
C THR A 193 21.30 -21.84 -22.80
N ARG A 194 22.23 -21.47 -23.69
CA ARG A 194 23.42 -22.30 -23.96
C ARG A 194 24.49 -22.12 -22.89
N THR A 195 24.58 -20.91 -22.33
CA THR A 195 25.53 -20.59 -21.26
C THR A 195 24.84 -19.95 -20.06
N THR A 196 25.48 -20.03 -18.89
CA THR A 196 24.99 -19.39 -17.66
C THR A 196 25.00 -17.86 -17.80
N ALA A 197 26.04 -17.30 -18.41
CA ALA A 197 26.16 -15.85 -18.63
C ALA A 197 25.04 -15.31 -19.53
N GLU A 198 24.66 -16.06 -20.57
CA GLU A 198 23.52 -15.74 -21.43
C GLU A 198 22.20 -15.75 -20.63
N GLY A 199 21.99 -16.75 -19.77
CA GLY A 199 20.82 -16.84 -18.89
C GLY A 199 20.71 -15.64 -17.94
N VAL A 200 21.82 -15.26 -17.30
CA VAL A 200 21.89 -14.07 -16.44
C VAL A 200 21.58 -12.80 -17.24
N ALA A 201 22.22 -12.62 -18.39
CA ALA A 201 21.99 -11.45 -19.25
C ALA A 201 20.53 -11.36 -19.74
N ARG A 202 19.91 -12.51 -20.05
CA ARG A 202 18.50 -12.60 -20.45
C ARG A 202 17.58 -12.10 -19.33
N VAL A 203 17.77 -12.57 -18.09
CA VAL A 203 17.01 -12.09 -16.91
C VAL A 203 17.11 -10.57 -16.75
N ARG A 204 18.32 -10.02 -16.88
CA ARG A 204 18.56 -8.57 -16.75
C ARG A 204 17.85 -7.76 -17.83
N LYS A 205 17.84 -8.26 -19.07
CA LYS A 205 17.19 -7.62 -20.24
C LYS A 205 15.67 -7.75 -20.23
N SER A 206 15.13 -8.85 -19.72
CA SER A 206 13.69 -9.17 -19.75
C SER A 206 12.84 -8.36 -18.75
N LYS A 207 13.42 -7.42 -17.99
CA LYS A 207 12.69 -6.52 -17.05
C LYS A 207 11.70 -7.26 -16.12
N GLY A 208 12.07 -8.43 -15.61
CA GLY A 208 11.22 -9.22 -14.70
C GLY A 208 10.27 -10.22 -15.37
N LYS A 209 10.22 -10.28 -16.71
CA LYS A 209 9.39 -11.26 -17.47
C LYS A 209 10.08 -12.60 -17.75
N PHE A 210 11.31 -12.79 -17.25
CA PHE A 210 12.03 -14.04 -17.37
C PHE A 210 12.71 -14.42 -16.05
N ALA A 211 12.50 -15.66 -15.61
CA ALA A 211 13.15 -16.25 -14.47
C ALA A 211 14.13 -17.34 -14.92
N PHE A 212 15.36 -17.30 -14.40
CA PHE A 212 16.38 -18.28 -14.74
C PHE A 212 16.61 -19.22 -13.56
N LEU A 213 16.51 -20.51 -13.83
CA LEU A 213 16.68 -21.59 -12.85
C LEU A 213 18.12 -22.09 -12.91
N LEU A 214 18.83 -21.87 -11.81
CA LEU A 214 20.23 -22.26 -11.62
C LEU A 214 20.47 -22.71 -10.18
N GLU A 215 21.65 -23.25 -9.91
CA GLU A 215 22.07 -23.69 -8.58
C GLU A 215 22.15 -22.53 -7.59
N SER A 216 21.88 -22.80 -6.30
CA SER A 216 21.78 -21.77 -5.26
C SER A 216 23.09 -21.01 -5.05
N THR A 217 24.22 -21.71 -5.07
CA THR A 217 25.58 -21.17 -4.94
C THR A 217 25.87 -20.13 -6.02
N MET A 218 25.57 -20.46 -7.28
CA MET A 218 25.79 -19.56 -8.40
C MET A 218 24.81 -18.37 -8.38
N ASN A 219 23.60 -18.57 -7.86
CA ASN A 219 22.62 -17.50 -7.71
C ASN A 219 23.07 -16.47 -6.66
N GLU A 220 23.47 -16.94 -5.48
CA GLU A 220 23.99 -16.11 -4.39
C GLU A 220 25.27 -15.37 -4.82
N TYR A 221 26.13 -16.04 -5.59
CA TYR A 221 27.32 -15.42 -6.16
C TYR A 221 27.00 -14.28 -7.13
N ILE A 222 26.02 -14.45 -8.04
CA ILE A 222 25.65 -13.41 -9.02
C ILE A 222 24.91 -12.25 -8.35
N GLU A 223 24.11 -12.51 -7.32
CA GLU A 223 23.42 -11.49 -6.52
C GLU A 223 24.40 -10.51 -5.85
N GLN A 224 25.55 -10.99 -5.39
CA GLN A 224 26.60 -10.16 -4.79
C GLN A 224 27.41 -9.35 -5.82
N ARG A 225 27.23 -9.60 -7.13
CA ARG A 225 27.97 -8.90 -8.19
C ARG A 225 27.24 -7.63 -8.62
N LYS A 226 28.01 -6.58 -8.91
CA LYS A 226 27.48 -5.35 -9.53
C LYS A 226 26.79 -5.70 -10.86
N PRO A 227 25.62 -5.09 -11.18
CA PRO A 227 24.96 -3.96 -10.49
C PRO A 227 23.92 -4.36 -9.42
N CYS A 228 23.99 -5.56 -8.83
CA CYS A 228 23.06 -6.05 -7.79
C CYS A 228 21.59 -6.04 -8.24
N ASP A 229 21.37 -6.40 -9.52
CA ASP A 229 20.07 -6.35 -10.21
C ASP A 229 19.35 -7.69 -10.27
N THR A 230 19.91 -8.72 -9.64
CA THR A 230 19.32 -10.06 -9.52
C THR A 230 19.01 -10.39 -8.08
N MET A 231 18.03 -11.26 -7.84
CA MET A 231 17.70 -11.76 -6.51
C MET A 231 17.31 -13.23 -6.54
N LYS A 232 17.61 -13.94 -5.44
CA LYS A 232 17.03 -15.25 -5.12
C LYS A 232 15.60 -15.07 -4.62
N VAL A 233 14.73 -15.97 -5.06
CA VAL A 233 13.32 -16.07 -4.64
C VAL A 233 13.05 -17.52 -4.28
N GLY A 234 12.32 -17.72 -3.18
CA GLY A 234 11.95 -19.04 -2.69
C GLY A 234 13.11 -19.84 -2.10
N GLY A 235 12.78 -21.05 -1.65
CA GLY A 235 13.74 -22.04 -1.18
C GLY A 235 14.43 -22.79 -2.33
N ASN A 236 15.35 -23.68 -1.98
CA ASN A 236 15.96 -24.59 -2.94
C ASN A 236 14.95 -25.69 -3.34
N LEU A 237 14.94 -26.08 -4.62
CA LEU A 237 14.02 -27.10 -5.14
C LEU A 237 14.46 -28.53 -4.81
N ASP A 238 15.77 -28.71 -4.63
CA ASP A 238 16.42 -29.96 -4.29
C ASP A 238 17.62 -29.71 -3.37
N SER A 239 18.13 -30.80 -2.78
CA SER A 239 19.37 -30.79 -2.01
C SER A 239 20.44 -31.50 -2.81
N LYS A 240 21.36 -30.71 -3.38
CA LYS A 240 22.49 -31.17 -4.21
C LYS A 240 23.80 -30.70 -3.60
N GLY A 241 24.88 -31.42 -3.88
CA GLY A 241 26.24 -31.05 -3.47
C GLY A 241 27.23 -31.25 -4.61
N TYR A 242 28.30 -30.47 -4.60
CA TYR A 242 29.43 -30.67 -5.50
C TYR A 242 30.36 -31.75 -4.94
N GLY A 243 30.89 -32.58 -5.83
CA GLY A 243 31.85 -33.62 -5.49
C GLY A 243 32.93 -33.73 -6.57
N VAL A 244 34.11 -34.21 -6.17
CA VAL A 244 35.20 -34.48 -7.10
C VAL A 244 34.92 -35.83 -7.77
N ALA A 245 34.78 -35.83 -9.09
CA ALA A 245 34.56 -37.04 -9.86
C ALA A 245 35.89 -37.67 -10.26
N THR A 246 36.09 -38.93 -9.89
CA THR A 246 37.21 -39.77 -10.37
C THR A 246 36.69 -40.82 -11.36
N PRO A 247 37.53 -41.30 -12.29
CA PRO A 247 37.16 -42.42 -13.16
C PRO A 247 36.70 -43.63 -12.33
N LYS A 248 35.72 -44.37 -12.84
CA LYS A 248 35.21 -45.57 -12.17
C LYS A 248 36.35 -46.58 -11.96
N GLY A 249 36.60 -46.95 -10.71
CA GLY A 249 37.68 -47.85 -10.33
C GLY A 249 39.05 -47.19 -10.11
N SER A 250 39.13 -45.85 -10.16
CA SER A 250 40.38 -45.14 -9.87
C SER A 250 40.80 -45.32 -8.40
N PRO A 251 42.09 -45.60 -8.12
CA PRO A 251 42.60 -45.70 -6.74
C PRO A 251 42.52 -44.36 -5.99
N LEU A 252 42.43 -43.24 -6.70
CA LEU A 252 42.32 -41.88 -6.14
C LEU A 252 41.00 -41.61 -5.40
N ARG A 253 40.03 -42.53 -5.47
CA ARG A 253 38.75 -42.39 -4.75
C ARG A 253 38.91 -42.61 -3.23
N TRP A 254 39.83 -43.48 -2.83
CA TRP A 254 40.09 -43.82 -1.44
C TRP A 254 41.43 -43.22 -1.06
N VAL A 255 41.40 -41.98 -0.59
CA VAL A 255 42.54 -41.44 0.16
C VAL A 255 42.33 -41.91 1.59
N GLU A 256 43.20 -42.80 2.07
CA GLU A 256 43.29 -43.17 3.49
C GLU A 256 43.63 -41.94 4.36
#